data_AF-A0A6N7HC38-F1
#
_entry.id   AF-A0A6N7HC38-F1
#
_cell.length_a   1.000
_cell.length_b   1.000
_cell.length_c   1.000
_cell.angle_alpha   90.00
_cell.angle_beta   90.00
_cell.angle_gamma   90.00
#
_symmetry.space_group_name_H-M   'P 1'
#
loop_
_entity.id
_entity.type
_entity.pdbx_description
1 polymer ?
#
loop_
_entity_poly.entity_id
_entity_poly.type
_entity_poly.pdbx_seq_one_letter_code
_entity_poly.pdbx_strand_id
1 'polypeptide(L)'
;CAAVEQAARNAGHEVQVPFTPGRTDASQEQTDVESFAPLEPAADGFRNYRGKGHRMPSEYLLVDRANLLTLSAPEMTVLVGGLRVLGANHQQSTVGVLTSAPGSLTNDFFVNLLDMGTEWKAVATAESGDAETFEGRDRATGEVRWTGSRVDLVFGSNSELRAVAEVYASDDSREKFVHDFVAAWDKVMNLDRFDLT
;
A
#
# COMPACT_ATOMS: atom_id res chain seq x y z
N CYS A 1 15.59 -1.87 5.38
CA CYS A 1 15.71 -3.34 5.49
C CYS A 1 15.30 -3.84 6.88
N ALA A 2 15.94 -3.40 7.97
CA ALA A 2 15.68 -3.91 9.33
C ALA A 2 14.20 -3.87 9.80
N ALA A 3 13.45 -2.81 9.51
CA ALA A 3 12.04 -2.72 9.91
C ALA A 3 11.15 -3.76 9.22
N VAL A 4 11.42 -4.04 7.94
CA VAL A 4 10.69 -5.07 7.16
C VAL A 4 11.02 -6.47 7.67
N GLU A 5 12.30 -6.74 7.95
CA GLU A 5 12.71 -8.02 8.55
C GLU A 5 12.09 -8.23 9.94
N GLN A 6 12.02 -7.18 10.75
CA GLN A 6 11.37 -7.26 12.06
C GLN A 6 9.87 -7.52 11.92
N ALA A 7 9.20 -6.85 10.99
CA ALA A 7 7.77 -7.07 10.77
C ALA A 7 7.46 -8.47 10.23
N ALA A 8 8.34 -9.03 9.38
CA ALA A 8 8.25 -10.42 8.96
C ALA A 8 8.45 -11.38 10.13
N ARG A 9 9.44 -11.13 11.01
CA ARG A 9 9.64 -11.91 12.23
C ARG A 9 8.43 -11.87 13.16
N ASN A 10 7.78 -10.71 13.31
CA ASN A 10 6.55 -10.57 14.09
C ASN A 10 5.41 -11.43 13.51
N ALA A 11 5.38 -11.63 12.19
CA ALA A 11 4.45 -12.53 11.51
C ALA A 11 4.90 -14.01 11.51
N GLY A 12 6.02 -14.35 12.17
CA GLY A 12 6.53 -15.72 12.24
C GLY A 12 7.39 -16.15 11.05
N HIS A 13 7.82 -15.20 10.20
CA HIS A 13 8.66 -15.46 9.03
C HIS A 13 10.07 -14.92 9.23
N GLU A 14 11.07 -15.78 9.04
CA GLU A 14 12.47 -15.36 9.03
C GLU A 14 12.90 -15.09 7.58
N VAL A 15 13.05 -13.81 7.24
CA VAL A 15 13.49 -13.37 5.91
C VAL A 15 14.64 -12.39 6.03
N GLN A 16 15.54 -12.44 5.05
CA GLN A 16 16.62 -11.48 4.90
C GLN A 16 16.26 -10.52 3.77
N VAL A 17 16.27 -9.21 4.06
CA VAL A 17 16.05 -8.20 3.02
C VAL A 17 17.41 -7.84 2.44
N PRO A 18 17.63 -7.95 1.12
CA PRO A 18 18.89 -7.58 0.51
C PRO A 18 19.27 -6.13 0.86
N PHE A 19 20.57 -5.89 0.98
CA PHE A 19 21.11 -4.57 1.25
C PHE A 19 22.45 -4.39 0.57
N THR A 20 22.51 -3.41 -0.32
CA THR A 20 23.75 -3.02 -1.00
C THR A 20 24.16 -1.63 -0.52
N PRO A 21 25.27 -1.49 0.23
CA PRO A 21 25.75 -0.18 0.66
C PRO A 21 26.24 0.66 -0.54
N GLY A 22 26.65 1.91 -0.29
CA GLY A 22 27.27 2.78 -1.30
C GLY A 22 26.55 4.11 -1.54
N ARG A 23 25.35 4.30 -0.99
CA ARG A 23 24.69 5.62 -0.99
C ARG A 23 25.49 6.62 -0.15
N THR A 24 25.49 7.87 -0.59
CA THR A 24 26.15 9.01 0.06
C THR A 24 25.15 10.12 0.34
N ASP A 25 25.47 11.01 1.28
CA ASP A 25 24.65 12.17 1.59
C ASP A 25 25.00 13.34 0.65
N ALA A 26 24.01 13.83 -0.11
CA ALA A 26 24.16 15.01 -0.96
C ALA A 26 24.07 16.30 -0.13
N SER A 27 24.84 17.32 -0.48
CA SER A 27 24.80 18.62 0.20
C SER A 27 23.71 19.55 -0.36
N GLN A 28 23.37 20.60 0.39
CA GLN A 28 22.39 21.58 -0.07
C GLN A 28 22.85 22.32 -1.33
N GLU A 29 24.16 22.55 -1.48
CA GLU A 29 24.75 23.20 -2.66
C GLU A 29 24.64 22.33 -3.93
N GLN A 30 24.46 21.02 -3.76
CA GLN A 30 24.21 20.07 -4.86
C GLN A 30 22.71 19.94 -5.19
N THR A 31 21.84 20.64 -4.45
CA THR A 31 20.38 20.50 -4.54
C THR A 31 19.72 21.82 -4.96
N ASP A 32 19.27 21.88 -6.21
CA ASP A 32 18.41 22.96 -6.71
C ASP A 32 16.96 22.70 -6.27
N VAL A 33 16.47 23.49 -5.31
CA VAL A 33 15.16 23.29 -4.65
C VAL A 33 14.01 23.38 -5.66
N GLU A 34 14.08 24.34 -6.58
CA GLU A 34 13.09 24.59 -7.60
C GLU A 34 12.97 23.39 -8.55
N SER A 35 14.09 22.76 -8.89
CA SER A 35 14.11 21.55 -9.73
C SER A 35 13.51 20.31 -9.04
N PHE A 36 13.52 20.26 -7.70
CA PHE A 36 12.92 19.17 -6.92
C PHE A 36 11.43 19.39 -6.63
N ALA A 37 10.90 20.60 -6.78
CA ALA A 37 9.49 20.89 -6.51
C ALA A 37 8.50 19.96 -7.28
N PRO A 38 8.73 19.61 -8.58
CA PRO A 38 7.86 18.66 -9.29
C PRO A 38 7.86 17.24 -8.72
N LEU A 39 8.84 16.87 -7.86
CA LEU A 39 8.91 15.55 -7.22
C LEU A 39 8.05 15.46 -5.96
N GLU A 40 7.47 16.58 -5.49
CA GLU A 40 6.50 16.54 -4.40
C GLU A 40 5.27 15.70 -4.82
N PRO A 41 5.01 14.55 -4.18
CA PRO A 41 3.92 13.70 -4.59
C PRO A 41 2.61 14.38 -4.21
N ALA A 42 1.84 14.81 -5.21
CA ALA A 42 0.52 15.39 -4.97
C ALA A 42 -0.49 14.34 -4.46
N ALA A 43 -0.26 13.06 -4.76
CA ALA A 43 -0.94 11.92 -4.17
C ALA A 43 0.04 10.75 -4.04
N ASP A 44 -0.16 9.91 -3.02
CA ASP A 44 0.65 8.73 -2.78
C ASP A 44 -0.22 7.62 -2.16
N GLY A 45 -0.75 6.76 -3.02
CA GLY A 45 -1.61 5.66 -2.61
C GLY A 45 -0.91 4.63 -1.73
N PHE A 46 0.41 4.49 -1.83
CA PHE A 46 1.18 3.56 -0.98
C PHE A 46 1.15 3.99 0.49
N ARG A 47 1.03 5.30 0.78
CA ARG A 47 0.86 5.87 2.14
C ARG A 47 -0.56 6.35 2.43
N ASN A 48 -1.53 5.98 1.59
CA ASN A 48 -2.93 6.43 1.67
C ASN A 48 -3.07 7.96 1.76
N TYR A 49 -2.27 8.68 0.98
CA TYR A 49 -2.24 10.14 0.94
C TYR A 49 -2.85 10.69 -0.35
N ARG A 50 -3.71 11.69 -0.22
CA ARG A 50 -4.25 12.46 -1.34
C ARG A 50 -4.22 13.95 -1.00
N GLY A 51 -3.49 14.73 -1.79
CA GLY A 51 -3.49 16.18 -1.73
C GLY A 51 -4.77 16.81 -2.31
N LYS A 52 -4.88 18.13 -2.18
CA LYS A 52 -6.01 18.91 -2.73
C LYS A 52 -5.88 19.08 -4.25
N GLY A 53 -7.01 19.30 -4.93
CA GLY A 53 -7.04 19.74 -6.33
C GLY A 53 -7.06 18.62 -7.38
N HIS A 54 -7.11 17.36 -6.98
CA HIS A 54 -7.14 16.23 -7.92
C HIS A 54 -8.54 15.99 -8.48
N ARG A 55 -8.63 16.05 -9.82
CA ARG A 55 -9.85 15.72 -10.58
C ARG A 55 -10.03 14.23 -10.82
N MET A 56 -8.93 13.48 -10.86
CA MET A 56 -8.97 12.03 -11.07
C MET A 56 -9.24 11.29 -9.75
N PRO A 57 -9.97 10.16 -9.78
CA PRO A 57 -10.10 9.29 -8.62
C PRO A 57 -8.75 8.75 -8.15
N SER A 58 -8.64 8.48 -6.85
CA SER A 58 -7.35 8.13 -6.22
C SER A 58 -6.70 6.87 -6.80
N GLU A 59 -7.50 5.91 -7.28
CA GLU A 59 -7.00 4.68 -7.88
C GLU A 59 -6.23 4.92 -9.19
N TYR A 60 -6.56 5.96 -9.97
CA TYR A 60 -5.81 6.32 -11.17
C TYR A 60 -4.44 6.90 -10.81
N LEU A 61 -4.40 7.73 -9.75
CA LEU A 61 -3.16 8.31 -9.24
C LEU A 61 -2.24 7.25 -8.63
N LEU A 62 -2.81 6.20 -8.02
CA LEU A 62 -2.04 5.03 -7.58
C LEU A 62 -1.35 4.35 -8.76
N VAL A 63 -2.08 4.06 -9.83
CA VAL A 63 -1.52 3.39 -11.02
C VAL A 63 -0.45 4.24 -11.70
N ASP A 64 -0.67 5.55 -11.82
CA ASP A 64 0.34 6.48 -12.33
C ASP A 64 1.61 6.47 -11.48
N ARG A 65 1.47 6.52 -10.15
CA ARG A 65 2.61 6.42 -9.24
C ARG A 65 3.34 5.08 -9.34
N ALA A 66 2.60 3.98 -9.46
CA ALA A 66 3.18 2.65 -9.64
C ALA A 66 3.98 2.55 -10.95
N ASN A 67 3.48 3.16 -12.02
CA ASN A 67 4.17 3.24 -13.30
C ASN A 67 5.50 4.01 -13.22
N LEU A 68 5.52 5.16 -12.53
CA LEU A 68 6.77 5.91 -12.28
C LEU A 68 7.80 5.10 -11.48
N LEU A 69 7.34 4.18 -10.64
CA LEU A 69 8.19 3.26 -9.87
C LEU A 69 8.48 1.94 -10.63
N THR A 70 8.10 1.84 -11.91
CA THR A 70 8.30 0.66 -12.76
C THR A 70 7.66 -0.63 -12.21
N LEU A 71 6.61 -0.48 -11.42
CA LEU A 71 5.94 -1.60 -10.76
C LEU A 71 4.91 -2.26 -11.69
N SER A 72 4.89 -3.58 -11.66
CA SER A 72 3.81 -4.39 -12.21
C SER A 72 2.58 -4.37 -11.29
N ALA A 73 1.43 -4.80 -11.80
CA ALA A 73 0.21 -4.90 -11.00
C ALA A 73 0.37 -5.81 -9.76
N PRO A 74 1.03 -6.99 -9.84
CA PRO A 74 1.32 -7.79 -8.65
C PRO A 74 2.22 -7.10 -7.63
N GLU A 75 3.29 -6.44 -8.07
CA GLU A 75 4.21 -5.72 -7.16
C GLU A 75 3.50 -4.55 -6.47
N MET A 76 2.70 -3.77 -7.21
CA MET A 76 1.86 -2.72 -6.65
C MET A 76 0.88 -3.27 -5.61
N THR A 77 0.22 -4.39 -5.91
CA THR A 77 -0.76 -5.03 -5.02
C THR A 77 -0.12 -5.41 -3.69
N VAL A 78 0.99 -6.14 -3.74
CA VAL A 78 1.70 -6.60 -2.54
C VAL A 78 2.23 -5.43 -1.73
N LEU A 79 2.82 -4.42 -2.37
CA LEU A 79 3.32 -3.23 -1.68
C LEU A 79 2.20 -2.48 -0.96
N VAL A 80 1.04 -2.28 -1.59
CA VAL A 80 -0.10 -1.63 -0.91
C VAL A 80 -0.55 -2.46 0.29
N GLY A 81 -0.81 -3.75 0.11
CA GLY A 81 -1.28 -4.63 1.20
C GLY A 81 -0.31 -4.67 2.38
N GLY A 82 0.99 -4.81 2.10
CA GLY A 82 2.02 -4.82 3.14
C GLY A 82 2.18 -3.47 3.84
N LEU A 83 2.23 -2.37 3.11
CA LEU A 83 2.36 -1.03 3.72
C LEU A 83 1.17 -0.68 4.61
N ARG A 84 -0.04 -1.18 4.31
CA ARG A 84 -1.21 -1.02 5.18
C ARG A 84 -1.04 -1.73 6.52
N VAL A 85 -0.69 -3.01 6.52
CA VAL A 85 -0.53 -3.77 7.78
C VAL A 85 0.69 -3.29 8.60
N LEU A 86 1.70 -2.71 7.93
CA LEU A 86 2.82 -2.06 8.61
C LEU A 86 2.48 -0.68 9.19
N GLY A 87 1.29 -0.13 8.90
CA GLY A 87 0.87 1.18 9.38
C GLY A 87 1.66 2.34 8.76
N ALA A 88 2.15 2.19 7.53
CA ALA A 88 2.96 3.20 6.84
C ALA A 88 2.14 4.38 6.27
N ASN A 89 0.95 4.62 6.80
CA ASN A 89 0.04 5.64 6.33
C ASN A 89 0.48 7.06 6.74
N HIS A 90 0.17 8.04 5.90
CA HIS A 90 0.38 9.45 6.20
C HIS A 90 -0.36 9.84 7.49
N GLN A 91 0.32 10.59 8.37
CA GLN A 91 -0.19 11.01 9.68
C GLN A 91 -0.71 9.86 10.55
N GLN A 92 -0.20 8.64 10.38
CA GLN A 92 -0.64 7.46 11.15
C GLN A 92 -2.14 7.18 11.03
N SER A 93 -2.75 7.57 9.90
CA SER A 93 -4.16 7.28 9.62
C SER A 93 -4.43 5.77 9.63
N THR A 94 -5.57 5.35 10.16
CA THR A 94 -6.00 3.94 10.20
C THR A 94 -6.75 3.49 8.95
N VAL A 95 -6.98 4.38 7.98
CA VAL A 95 -7.70 4.06 6.74
C VAL A 95 -6.95 2.98 5.96
N GLY A 96 -7.65 1.89 5.66
CA GLY A 96 -7.11 0.72 4.95
C GLY A 96 -6.23 -0.19 5.81
N VAL A 97 -6.04 0.09 7.10
CA VAL A 97 -5.29 -0.80 8.01
C VAL A 97 -6.20 -1.94 8.45
N LEU A 98 -6.40 -2.90 7.56
CA LEU A 98 -7.31 -4.04 7.76
C LEU A 98 -6.58 -5.19 8.49
N THR A 99 -6.12 -4.94 9.71
CA THR A 99 -5.45 -5.94 10.56
C THR A 99 -5.64 -5.61 12.04
N SER A 100 -5.61 -6.64 12.88
CA SER A 100 -5.57 -6.50 14.35
C SER A 100 -4.15 -6.48 14.92
N ALA A 101 -3.13 -6.74 14.11
CA ALA A 101 -1.73 -6.77 14.52
C ALA A 101 -0.83 -5.82 13.68
N PRO A 102 -1.06 -4.48 13.73
CA PRO A 102 -0.23 -3.52 13.02
C PRO A 102 1.27 -3.68 13.33
N GLY A 103 2.10 -3.60 12.29
CA GLY A 103 3.55 -3.80 12.38
C GLY A 103 3.99 -5.27 12.24
N SER A 104 3.06 -6.19 11.99
CA SER A 104 3.35 -7.55 11.51
C SER A 104 3.08 -7.64 10.01
N LEU A 105 4.03 -8.18 9.25
CA LEU A 105 3.89 -8.31 7.80
C LEU A 105 3.07 -9.56 7.46
N THR A 106 1.74 -9.41 7.45
CA THR A 106 0.77 -10.47 7.17
C THR A 106 -0.08 -10.13 5.93
N ASN A 107 -0.75 -11.12 5.35
CA ASN A 107 -1.68 -10.94 4.24
C ASN A 107 -3.09 -10.50 4.68
N ASP A 108 -3.24 -10.05 5.94
CA ASP A 108 -4.52 -9.69 6.56
C ASP A 108 -5.30 -8.66 5.74
N PHE A 109 -4.59 -7.74 5.08
CA PHE A 109 -5.23 -6.74 4.21
C PHE A 109 -6.14 -7.40 3.17
N PHE A 110 -5.67 -8.43 2.48
CA PHE A 110 -6.45 -9.10 1.43
C PHE A 110 -7.52 -10.01 2.01
N VAL A 111 -7.20 -10.73 3.09
CA VAL A 111 -8.16 -11.61 3.79
C VAL A 111 -9.37 -10.80 4.25
N ASN A 112 -9.15 -9.66 4.90
CA ASN A 112 -10.22 -8.80 5.42
C ASN A 112 -10.91 -7.98 4.33
N LEU A 113 -10.21 -7.60 3.25
CA LEU A 113 -10.81 -6.90 2.12
C LEU A 113 -11.82 -7.77 1.36
N LEU A 114 -11.50 -9.07 1.19
CA LEU A 114 -12.30 -10.01 0.42
C LEU A 114 -13.34 -10.77 1.26
N ASP A 115 -13.38 -10.54 2.58
CA ASP A 115 -14.38 -11.12 3.47
C ASP A 115 -15.80 -10.59 3.14
N MET A 116 -16.66 -11.49 2.68
CA MET A 116 -18.06 -11.20 2.35
C MET A 116 -18.92 -10.87 3.58
N GLY A 117 -18.43 -11.18 4.79
CA GLY A 117 -18.99 -10.73 6.05
C GLY A 117 -18.92 -9.21 6.25
N THR A 118 -18.06 -8.52 5.49
CA THR A 118 -17.95 -7.06 5.50
C THR A 118 -18.69 -6.44 4.31
N GLU A 119 -19.56 -5.48 4.57
CA GLU A 119 -20.24 -4.66 3.57
C GLU A 119 -19.64 -3.24 3.56
N TRP A 120 -19.18 -2.78 2.40
CA TRP A 120 -18.58 -1.45 2.23
C TRP A 120 -19.61 -0.41 1.79
N LYS A 121 -19.70 0.69 2.54
CA LYS A 121 -20.59 1.83 2.22
C LYS A 121 -19.81 3.12 2.16
N ALA A 122 -20.09 3.94 1.15
CA ALA A 122 -19.53 5.28 1.05
C ALA A 122 -19.95 6.11 2.27
N VAL A 123 -19.02 6.87 2.84
CA VAL A 123 -19.35 7.83 3.89
C VAL A 123 -20.16 8.96 3.27
N ALA A 124 -21.34 9.25 3.84
CA ALA A 124 -22.42 10.07 3.26
C ALA A 124 -22.06 11.55 2.97
N THR A 125 -20.83 11.98 3.22
CA THR A 125 -20.37 13.35 2.93
C THR A 125 -20.14 13.61 1.44
N ALA A 126 -20.22 12.59 0.57
CA ALA A 126 -20.09 12.74 -0.87
C ALA A 126 -21.48 12.81 -1.55
N GLU A 127 -21.99 14.01 -1.75
CA GLU A 127 -23.26 14.26 -2.46
C GLU A 127 -23.22 13.87 -3.97
N SER A 128 -22.04 13.51 -4.50
CA SER A 128 -21.80 13.37 -5.94
C SER A 128 -21.07 12.09 -6.37
N GLY A 129 -21.28 10.94 -5.73
CA GLY A 129 -20.69 9.65 -6.21
C GLY A 129 -19.15 9.55 -6.17
N ASP A 130 -18.45 10.63 -5.82
CA ASP A 130 -17.01 10.75 -5.71
C ASP A 130 -16.51 10.46 -4.29
N ALA A 131 -17.10 9.47 -3.63
CA ALA A 131 -16.69 9.11 -2.28
C ALA A 131 -15.23 8.62 -2.28
N GLU A 132 -14.40 9.25 -1.45
CA GLU A 132 -13.00 8.90 -1.25
C GLU A 132 -12.75 8.02 -0.02
N THR A 133 -13.77 7.88 0.83
CA THR A 133 -13.71 7.11 2.08
C THR A 133 -14.98 6.29 2.25
N PHE A 134 -14.79 5.08 2.76
CA PHE A 134 -15.82 4.06 2.91
C PHE A 134 -15.69 3.42 4.28
N GLU A 135 -16.83 3.04 4.85
CA GLU A 135 -16.93 2.24 6.05
C GLU A 135 -17.23 0.78 5.68
N GLY A 136 -16.39 -0.13 6.13
CA GLY A 136 -16.62 -1.56 6.11
C GLY A 136 -17.37 -1.97 7.38
N ARG A 137 -18.63 -2.39 7.22
CA ARG A 137 -19.51 -2.79 8.33
C ARG A 137 -19.74 -4.28 8.33
N ASP A 138 -19.82 -4.88 9.50
CA ASP A 138 -20.26 -6.27 9.63
C ASP A 138 -21.69 -6.41 9.11
N ARG A 139 -21.92 -7.37 8.21
CA ARG A 139 -23.20 -7.55 7.53
C ARG A 139 -24.34 -7.98 8.47
N ALA A 140 -24.02 -8.67 9.57
CA ALA A 140 -25.02 -9.19 10.51
C ALA A 140 -25.43 -8.15 11.56
N THR A 141 -24.47 -7.39 12.08
CA THR A 141 -24.64 -6.46 13.21
C THR A 141 -24.72 -5.00 12.76
N GLY A 142 -24.16 -4.65 11.60
CA GLY A 142 -24.05 -3.28 11.11
C GLY A 142 -22.92 -2.46 11.76
N GLU A 143 -22.15 -3.06 12.67
CA GLU A 143 -21.03 -2.39 13.36
C GLU A 143 -19.89 -2.06 12.39
N VAL A 144 -19.30 -0.88 12.52
CA VAL A 144 -18.14 -0.48 11.71
C VAL A 144 -16.93 -1.29 12.16
N ARG A 145 -16.39 -2.10 11.26
CA ARG A 145 -15.15 -2.85 11.46
C ARG A 145 -13.94 -2.08 10.96
N TRP A 146 -14.07 -1.50 9.77
CA TRP A 146 -12.95 -0.93 9.04
C TRP A 146 -13.33 0.38 8.36
N THR A 147 -12.32 1.18 8.05
CA THR A 147 -12.43 2.27 7.09
C THR A 147 -11.43 2.05 5.98
N GLY A 148 -11.77 2.46 4.76
CA GLY A 148 -10.94 2.27 3.57
C GLY A 148 -11.13 3.42 2.59
N SER A 149 -10.11 3.72 1.81
CA SER A 149 -10.19 4.68 0.71
C SER A 149 -10.42 3.97 -0.62
N ARG A 150 -10.60 4.74 -1.71
CA ARG A 150 -10.66 4.16 -3.07
C ARG A 150 -9.40 3.38 -3.43
N VAL A 151 -8.23 3.81 -2.93
CA VAL A 151 -6.94 3.14 -3.14
C VAL A 151 -6.95 1.75 -2.51
N ASP A 152 -7.68 1.57 -1.41
CA ASP A 152 -7.78 0.29 -0.73
C ASP A 152 -8.82 -0.61 -1.42
N LEU A 153 -9.99 -0.06 -1.74
CA LEU A 153 -11.12 -0.82 -2.28
C LEU A 153 -10.98 -1.19 -3.77
N VAL A 154 -10.10 -0.52 -4.52
CA VAL A 154 -9.87 -0.87 -5.93
C VAL A 154 -9.42 -2.32 -6.10
N PHE A 155 -8.68 -2.86 -5.13
CA PHE A 155 -8.22 -4.26 -5.12
C PHE A 155 -9.36 -5.27 -4.88
N GLY A 156 -10.52 -4.83 -4.40
CA GLY A 156 -11.72 -5.66 -4.28
C GLY A 156 -12.72 -5.47 -5.43
N SER A 157 -12.52 -4.47 -6.28
CA SER A 157 -13.49 -3.97 -7.27
C SER A 157 -13.05 -4.16 -8.72
N ASN A 158 -11.81 -3.82 -9.07
CA ASN A 158 -11.27 -4.06 -10.40
C ASN A 158 -11.01 -5.56 -10.59
N SER A 159 -11.49 -6.16 -11.67
CA SER A 159 -11.43 -7.62 -11.87
C SER A 159 -10.00 -8.18 -11.92
N GLU A 160 -9.05 -7.45 -12.51
CA GLU A 160 -7.67 -7.91 -12.61
C GLU A 160 -6.94 -7.78 -11.26
N LEU A 161 -7.10 -6.64 -10.59
CA LEU A 161 -6.50 -6.44 -9.25
C LEU A 161 -7.12 -7.38 -8.22
N ARG A 162 -8.42 -7.66 -8.34
CA ARG A 162 -9.10 -8.63 -7.49
C ARG A 162 -8.55 -10.04 -7.68
N ALA A 163 -8.29 -10.47 -8.91
CA ALA A 163 -7.67 -11.77 -9.17
C ALA A 163 -6.31 -11.89 -8.48
N VAL A 164 -5.51 -10.83 -8.47
CA VAL A 164 -4.22 -10.80 -7.75
C VAL A 164 -4.44 -10.79 -6.22
N ALA A 165 -5.41 -10.02 -5.72
CA ALA A 165 -5.75 -9.98 -4.31
C ALA A 165 -6.22 -11.36 -3.79
N GLU A 166 -6.98 -12.11 -4.58
CA GLU A 166 -7.44 -13.47 -4.24
C GLU A 166 -6.27 -14.45 -4.08
N VAL A 167 -5.22 -14.31 -4.90
CA VAL A 167 -3.98 -15.09 -4.73
C VAL A 167 -3.34 -14.81 -3.37
N TYR A 168 -3.22 -13.54 -2.97
CA TYR A 168 -2.62 -13.19 -1.67
C TYR A 168 -3.57 -13.32 -0.49
N ALA A 169 -4.87 -13.50 -0.70
CA ALA A 169 -5.81 -13.82 0.38
C ALA A 169 -5.89 -15.31 0.69
N SER A 170 -5.33 -16.17 -0.17
CA SER A 170 -5.40 -17.62 -0.02
C SER A 170 -4.62 -18.10 1.21
N ASP A 171 -5.09 -19.16 1.87
CA ASP A 171 -4.51 -19.67 3.12
C ASP A 171 -3.04 -20.10 2.98
N ASP A 172 -2.64 -20.56 1.79
CA ASP A 172 -1.29 -21.01 1.44
C ASP A 172 -0.36 -19.88 0.96
N SER A 173 -0.85 -18.64 0.90
CA SER A 173 -0.12 -17.52 0.32
C SER A 173 0.70 -16.69 1.32
N ARG A 174 0.67 -17.01 2.62
CA ARG A 174 1.31 -16.20 3.68
C ARG A 174 2.81 -15.99 3.46
N GLU A 175 3.55 -17.08 3.24
CA GLU A 175 4.99 -17.03 2.97
C GLU A 175 5.29 -16.35 1.63
N LYS A 176 4.50 -16.68 0.60
CA LYS A 176 4.60 -16.06 -0.73
C LYS A 176 4.45 -14.54 -0.65
N PHE A 177 3.45 -14.06 0.09
CA PHE A 177 3.18 -12.64 0.28
C PHE A 177 4.39 -11.91 0.91
N VAL A 178 4.98 -12.49 1.96
CA VAL A 178 6.15 -11.91 2.62
C VAL A 178 7.34 -11.82 1.65
N HIS A 179 7.63 -12.88 0.90
CA HIS A 179 8.73 -12.87 -0.07
C HIS A 179 8.51 -11.89 -1.22
N ASP A 180 7.31 -11.87 -1.79
CA ASP A 180 6.98 -10.95 -2.88
C ASP A 180 7.00 -9.50 -2.39
N PHE A 181 6.62 -9.23 -1.13
CA PHE A 181 6.72 -7.90 -0.53
C PHE A 181 8.16 -7.47 -0.39
N VAL A 182 9.02 -8.35 0.12
CA VAL A 182 10.46 -8.08 0.25
C VAL A 182 11.10 -7.82 -1.11
N ALA A 183 10.75 -8.61 -2.14
CA ALA A 183 11.27 -8.43 -3.49
C ALA A 183 10.84 -7.09 -4.10
N ALA A 184 9.55 -6.73 -3.99
CA ALA A 184 9.05 -5.46 -4.48
C ALA A 184 9.64 -4.27 -3.70
N TRP A 185 9.81 -4.41 -2.39
CA TRP A 185 10.46 -3.41 -1.55
C TRP A 185 11.92 -3.19 -1.98
N ASP A 186 12.70 -4.26 -2.12
CA ASP A 186 14.10 -4.19 -2.55
C ASP A 186 14.25 -3.56 -3.94
N LYS A 187 13.35 -3.91 -4.88
CA LYS A 187 13.28 -3.26 -6.19
C LYS A 187 13.13 -1.75 -6.08
N VAL A 188 12.12 -1.26 -5.33
CA VAL A 188 11.90 0.19 -5.14
C VAL A 188 13.11 0.83 -4.47
N MET A 189 13.71 0.15 -3.50
CA MET A 189 14.91 0.61 -2.81
C MET A 189 16.15 0.65 -3.70
N ASN A 190 16.14 0.15 -4.95
CA ASN A 190 17.29 0.15 -5.85
C ASN A 190 17.04 0.83 -7.20
N LEU A 191 15.90 1.53 -7.37
CA LEU A 191 15.55 2.22 -8.63
C LEU A 191 16.54 3.33 -9.04
N ASP A 192 17.29 3.88 -8.09
CA ASP A 192 18.29 4.94 -8.32
C ASP A 192 19.73 4.43 -8.39
N ARG A 193 19.97 3.11 -8.24
CA ARG A 193 21.30 2.50 -8.14
C ARG A 193 21.94 2.19 -9.49
N PHE A 194 22.04 3.21 -10.33
CA PHE A 194 22.72 3.12 -11.63
C PHE A 194 24.22 2.84 -11.53
N ASP A 195 24.80 2.95 -10.33
CA ASP A 195 26.19 2.59 -10.02
C ASP A 195 26.45 1.08 -9.95
N LEU A 196 25.40 0.26 -9.84
CA LEU A 196 25.50 -1.20 -9.67
C LEU A 196 25.42 -1.99 -10.99
N THR A 197 25.28 -1.29 -12.12
CA THR A 197 25.14 -1.86 -13.49
C THR A 197 26.32 -1.55 -14.37
#